data_AF-A0A101WE73-F1
#
_entry.id   AF-A0A101WE73-F1
#
_cell.length_a   1.000
_cell.length_b   1.000
_cell.length_c   1.000
_cell.angle_alpha   90.00
_cell.angle_beta   90.00
_cell.angle_gamma   90.00
#
_symmetry.space_group_name_H-M   'P 1'
#
loop_
_entity.id
_entity.type
_entity.pdbx_description
1 polymer ?
#
loop_
_entity_poly.entity_id
_entity_poly.type
_entity_poly.pdbx_seq_one_letter_code
_entity_poly.pdbx_strand_id
1 'polypeptide(L)' 'MLTKEMTVGQVLKLYPQTVQIFLELGMHCLGCPSSTMEIIESAALNHGQNPDELVIR' A
#
# COMPACT_ATOMS: atom_id res chain seq x y z
N MET A 1 -2.80 -13.78 3.54
CA MET A 1 -2.57 -13.52 2.11
C MET A 1 -2.67 -12.01 1.91
N LEU A 2 -1.70 -11.40 1.24
CA LEU A 2 -1.68 -9.97 0.93
C LEU A 2 -1.71 -9.86 -0.59
N THR A 3 -2.73 -9.23 -1.14
CA THR A 3 -2.95 -9.16 -2.60
C THR A 3 -2.98 -7.72 -3.09
N LYS A 4 -2.75 -7.53 -4.39
CA LYS A 4 -2.62 -6.19 -5.00
C LYS A 4 -3.95 -5.44 -5.14
N GLU A 5 -5.06 -6.16 -5.03
CA GLU A 5 -6.43 -5.63 -5.07
C GLU A 5 -6.89 -5.08 -3.71
N MET A 6 -6.14 -5.34 -2.64
CA MET A 6 -6.40 -4.75 -1.33
C MET A 6 -6.14 -3.24 -1.38
N THR A 7 -6.84 -2.48 -0.54
CA THR A 7 -6.51 -1.08 -0.32
C THR A 7 -5.35 -0.93 0.66
N VAL A 8 -4.61 0.18 0.56
CA VAL A 8 -3.57 0.55 1.53
C VAL A 8 -4.14 0.51 2.95
N GLY A 9 -5.34 1.05 3.18
CA GLY A 9 -5.99 1.04 4.49
C GLY A 9 -6.33 -0.37 5.00
N GLN A 10 -6.70 -1.30 4.12
CA GLN A 10 -6.91 -2.71 4.51
C GLN A 10 -5.58 -3.36 4.91
N VAL A 11 -4.52 -3.13 4.13
CA VAL A 11 -3.18 -3.65 4.42
C VAL A 11 -2.67 -3.11 5.76
N LEU A 12 -2.76 -1.80 6.00
CA LEU A 12 -2.31 -1.19 7.26
C LEU A 12 -3.06 -1.71 8.50
N LYS A 13 -4.36 -2.05 8.35
CA LYS A 13 -5.15 -2.64 9.44
C LYS A 13 -4.77 -4.10 9.72
N LEU A 14 -4.51 -4.88 8.68
CA LEU A 14 -4.19 -6.31 8.80
C LEU A 14 -2.71 -6.57 9.08
N TYR A 15 -1.84 -5.68 8.60
CA TYR A 15 -0.38 -5.80 8.61
C TYR A 15 0.25 -4.45 9.02
N PRO A 16 0.02 -3.96 10.25
CA PRO A 16 0.52 -2.63 10.68
C PRO A 16 2.04 -2.46 10.57
N GLN A 17 2.82 -3.54 10.53
CA GLN A 17 4.26 -3.50 10.28
C GLN A 17 4.63 -2.95 8.89
N THR A 18 3.71 -2.92 7.92
CA THR A 18 3.98 -2.40 6.57
C THR A 18 3.92 -0.87 6.48
N VAL A 19 3.56 -0.16 7.57
CA VAL A 19 3.52 1.31 7.60
C VAL A 19 4.80 1.93 7.04
N GLN A 20 5.96 1.44 7.50
CA GLN A 20 7.25 1.99 7.06
C GLN A 20 7.48 1.80 5.57
N ILE A 21 7.06 0.68 5.00
CA ILE A 21 7.17 0.41 3.56
C ILE A 21 6.40 1.48 2.78
N PHE A 22 5.14 1.76 3.14
CA PHE A 22 4.35 2.78 2.44
C PHE A 22 4.93 4.20 2.60
N LEU A 23 5.53 4.51 3.75
CA LEU A 23 6.22 5.79 3.94
C LEU A 23 7.46 5.90 3.04
N GLU A 24 8.26 4.82 2.92
CA GLU A 24 9.41 4.75 2.02
C GLU A 24 9.00 4.84 0.53
N LEU A 25 7.79 4.37 0.19
CA LEU A 25 7.17 4.57 -1.12
C LEU A 25 6.69 6.01 -1.37
N GLY A 26 6.79 6.89 -0.38
CA GLY A 26 6.38 8.31 -0.48
C GLY A 26 4.93 8.58 -0.11
N MET A 27 4.20 7.59 0.41
CA MET A 27 2.82 7.76 0.89
C MET A 27 2.79 8.38 2.30
N HIS A 28 3.40 9.54 2.52
CA HIS A 28 3.52 10.16 3.84
C HIS A 28 2.18 10.52 4.51
N CYS A 29 1.10 10.58 3.74
CA CYS A 29 -0.23 10.97 4.20
C CYS A 29 -1.14 9.77 4.49
N LEU A 30 -0.65 8.74 5.19
CA LEU A 30 -1.41 7.52 5.51
C LEU A 30 -2.65 7.74 6.41
N GLY A 31 -2.79 8.93 7.02
CA GLY A 31 -4.00 9.33 7.72
C GLY A 31 -5.09 9.94 6.83
N CYS A 32 -4.77 10.25 5.56
CA CYS A 32 -5.72 10.83 4.62
C CYS A 32 -6.58 9.72 3.97
N PRO A 33 -7.91 9.89 3.86
CA PRO A 33 -8.77 8.95 3.15
C PRO A 33 -8.28 8.66 1.73
N SER A 34 -7.75 9.65 1.02
CA SER A 34 -7.23 9.50 -0.34
C SER A 34 -6.16 8.42 -0.43
N SER A 35 -5.19 8.42 0.49
CA SER A 35 -4.08 7.46 0.49
C SER A 35 -4.55 6.06 0.91
N THR A 36 -5.45 5.99 1.90
CA THR A 36 -5.91 4.69 2.45
C THR A 36 -6.94 3.98 1.59
N MET A 37 -7.62 4.69 0.69
CA MET A 37 -8.57 4.13 -0.28
C MET A 37 -7.92 3.70 -1.59
N GLU A 38 -6.64 4.03 -1.81
CA GLU A 38 -5.90 3.59 -2.98
C GLU A 38 -5.65 2.07 -2.92
N ILE A 39 -5.77 1.39 -4.06
CA ILE A 39 -5.43 -0.03 -4.18
C ILE A 39 -3.90 -0.18 -4.27
N ILE A 40 -3.35 -1.27 -3.72
CA ILE A 40 -1.90 -1.51 -3.70
C ILE A 40 -1.31 -1.47 -5.11
N GLU A 41 -2.01 -2.03 -6.09
CA GLU A 41 -1.56 -2.01 -7.49
C GLU A 41 -1.38 -0.58 -8.02
N SER A 42 -2.38 0.29 -7.84
CA SER A 42 -2.31 1.68 -8.29
C SER A 42 -1.29 2.48 -7.50
N ALA A 43 -1.23 2.31 -6.18
CA ALA A 43 -0.24 2.97 -5.34
C ALA A 43 1.18 2.61 -5.77
N ALA A 44 1.46 1.33 -6.02
CA ALA A 44 2.76 0.89 -6.51
C ALA A 44 3.10 1.54 -7.85
N LEU A 45 2.19 1.49 -8.82
CA LEU A 45 2.41 2.03 -10.17
C LEU A 45 2.58 3.57 -10.15
N ASN A 46 1.76 4.29 -9.39
CA ASN A 46 1.83 5.75 -9.24
C ASN A 46 3.14 6.21 -8.58
N HIS A 47 3.72 5.34 -7.75
CA HIS A 47 4.97 5.58 -7.03
C HIS A 47 6.17 4.83 -7.64
N GLY A 48 6.04 4.32 -8.88
CA GLY A 48 7.15 3.77 -9.66
C GLY A 48 7.68 2.41 -9.20
N GLN A 49 6.85 1.61 -8.54
CA GLN A 49 7.18 0.27 -8.05
C GLN A 49 6.42 -0.84 -8.78
N ASN A 50 7.00 -2.02 -8.78
CA ASN A 50 6.35 -3.23 -9.25
C ASN A 50 5.40 -3.79 -8.17
N PRO A 51 4.08 -3.83 -8.39
CA PRO A 51 3.13 -4.33 -7.39
C PRO A 51 3.33 -5.81 -7.05
N ASP A 52 3.85 -6.62 -7.97
CA ASP A 52 4.11 -8.04 -7.71
C ASP A 52 5.28 -8.25 -6.72
N GLU A 53 6.11 -7.24 -6.48
CA GLU A 53 7.19 -7.28 -5.47
C GLU A 53 6.71 -6.89 -4.06
N LEU A 54 5.54 -6.25 -3.96
CA LEU A 54 4.97 -5.79 -2.69
C LEU A 54 4.01 -6.81 -2.05
N VAL A 55 3.61 -7.82 -2.82
CA VAL A 55 2.54 -8.75 -2.44
C VAL A 55 3.01 -10.20 -2.48
N ILE A 56 2.41 -11.04 -1.65
CA ILE A 56 2.72 -12.47 -1.59
C ILE A 56 1.41 -13.21 -1.86
N ARG A 57 1.35 -13.88 -3.01
CA ARG A 57 0.23 -14.75 -3.40
C ARG A 57 0.09 -15.91 -2.43
#